data_AF-A0A2D3VXK1-F1
#
_entry.id   AF-A0A2D3VXK1-F1
#
_cell.length_a   1.000
_cell.length_b   1.000
_cell.length_c   1.000
_cell.angle_alpha   90.00
_cell.angle_beta   90.00
_cell.angle_gamma   90.00
#
_symmetry.space_group_name_H-M   'P 1'
#
loop_
_entity.id
_entity.type
_entity.pdbx_description
1 polymer ?
#
loop_
_entity_poly.entity_id
_entity_poly.type
_entity_poly.pdbx_seq_one_letter_code
_entity_poly.pdbx_strand_id
1 'polypeptide(L)'
;MTGTDKGRSYLVDVEKGSLIYDFFPCTDWISAVAISEDNRFAVISSFDRSLKILHVNSLSVSNEIKIDSVVEMIQFIENDTFLAITRDGRIIKVDAKNRQIIQEARISEKIWPSEMCVSHSKKFVYIGTRESKVFALHVNSLELMFSIELNRGGITSLVRTPKYFIIGFKSGEVQFFNHREYEDNFILNVKLHKIKEATEIFEQNIFLMTHRETNNVYNLWLERKDSIIQLLSTGIIDKAQEIAHDFLFHPKCKKEM
;
A
#
# COMPACT_ATOMS: atom_id res chain seq x y z
N MET A 1 5.93 1.06 20.76
CA MET A 1 7.07 0.14 20.64
C MET A 1 8.20 0.87 19.95
N THR A 2 9.46 0.59 20.28
CA THR A 2 10.63 1.26 19.67
C THR A 2 11.78 0.27 19.48
N GLY A 3 12.74 0.61 18.62
CA GLY A 3 13.93 -0.17 18.28
C GLY A 3 15.21 0.64 18.39
N THR A 4 16.37 -0.04 18.44
CA THR A 4 17.69 0.59 18.60
C THR A 4 18.70 0.11 17.55
N ASP A 5 19.79 0.86 17.41
CA ASP A 5 20.99 0.51 16.64
C ASP A 5 21.82 -0.62 17.29
N LYS A 6 21.43 -1.13 18.46
CA LYS A 6 22.06 -2.29 19.11
C LYS A 6 21.21 -3.55 19.02
N GLY A 7 20.22 -3.56 18.13
CA GLY A 7 19.33 -4.69 17.92
C GLY A 7 18.35 -4.96 19.05
N ARG A 8 18.23 -4.05 20.02
CA ARG A 8 17.22 -4.14 21.10
C ARG A 8 15.94 -3.44 20.68
N SER A 9 14.81 -3.97 21.13
CA SER A 9 13.51 -3.32 20.99
C SER A 9 12.77 -3.34 22.32
N TYR A 10 11.92 -2.33 22.50
CA TYR A 10 11.27 -2.05 23.77
C TYR A 10 9.77 -1.84 23.60
N LEU A 11 9.00 -2.41 24.52
CA LEU A 11 7.59 -2.08 24.74
C LEU A 11 7.52 -1.09 25.89
N VAL A 12 6.83 0.03 25.69
CA VAL A 12 6.76 1.14 26.65
C VAL A 12 5.29 1.48 26.90
N ASP A 13 4.95 1.66 28.17
CA ASP A 13 3.67 2.21 28.61
C ASP A 13 3.71 3.72 28.38
N VAL A 14 2.90 4.22 27.45
CA VAL A 14 2.90 5.64 27.07
C VAL A 14 2.29 6.51 28.18
N GLU A 15 1.33 5.99 28.95
CA GLU A 15 0.69 6.75 30.03
C GLU A 15 1.62 6.90 31.24
N LYS A 16 2.33 5.83 31.59
CA LYS A 16 3.25 5.82 32.74
C LYS A 16 4.68 6.25 32.40
N GLY A 17 5.02 6.28 31.11
CA GLY A 17 6.39 6.51 30.65
C GLY A 17 7.37 5.42 31.07
N SER A 18 6.88 4.21 31.39
CA SER A 18 7.69 3.12 31.94
C SER A 18 7.92 2.01 30.92
N LEU A 19 9.11 1.41 30.96
CA LEU A 19 9.40 0.20 30.19
C LEU A 19 8.49 -0.95 30.65
N ILE A 20 7.73 -1.52 29.73
CA ILE A 20 6.94 -2.74 29.96
C ILE A 20 7.83 -3.97 29.71
N TYR A 21 8.58 -3.97 28.61
CA TYR A 21 9.39 -5.13 28.22
C TYR A 21 10.59 -4.77 27.34
N ASP A 22 11.66 -5.54 27.53
CA ASP A 22 12.89 -5.52 26.74
C ASP A 22 13.00 -6.83 25.97
N PHE A 23 12.78 -6.77 24.66
CA PHE A 23 12.77 -7.95 23.82
C PHE A 23 14.20 -8.44 23.53
N PHE A 24 14.31 -9.74 23.26
CA PHE A 24 15.57 -10.36 22.89
C PHE A 24 16.27 -9.63 21.74
N PRO A 25 17.59 -9.43 21.84
CA PRO A 25 18.32 -8.70 20.83
C PRO A 25 18.30 -9.43 19.48
N CYS A 26 18.15 -8.66 18.41
CA CYS A 26 18.54 -9.05 17.07
C CYS A 26 20.06 -8.87 16.91
N THR A 27 20.64 -9.50 15.89
CA THR A 27 22.09 -9.46 15.66
C THR A 27 22.58 -8.16 15.02
N ASP A 28 21.64 -7.33 14.56
CA ASP A 28 21.89 -6.04 13.92
C ASP A 28 20.78 -5.03 14.29
N TRP A 29 20.83 -3.83 13.73
CA TRP A 29 19.96 -2.70 14.06
C TRP A 29 18.50 -3.03 13.80
N ILE A 30 17.61 -2.60 14.70
CA ILE A 30 16.17 -2.72 14.47
C ILE A 30 15.76 -1.74 13.37
N SER A 31 15.21 -2.27 12.29
CA SER A 31 14.83 -1.49 11.12
C SER A 31 13.38 -0.99 11.19
N ALA A 32 12.47 -1.80 11.72
CA ALA A 32 11.09 -1.42 11.93
C ALA A 32 10.46 -2.20 13.09
N VAL A 33 9.46 -1.60 13.72
CA VAL A 33 8.63 -2.23 14.74
C VAL A 33 7.17 -1.86 14.52
N ALA A 34 6.26 -2.77 14.85
CA ALA A 34 4.82 -2.51 14.82
C ALA A 34 4.08 -3.31 15.88
N ILE A 35 2.93 -2.82 16.32
CA ILE A 35 2.01 -3.51 17.22
C ILE A 35 0.61 -3.53 16.60
N SER A 36 -0.12 -4.63 16.73
CA SER A 36 -1.51 -4.74 16.28
C SER A 36 -2.43 -3.85 17.13
N GLU A 37 -3.55 -3.38 16.56
CA GLU A 37 -4.48 -2.48 17.25
C GLU A 37 -5.06 -3.09 18.54
N ASP A 38 -5.24 -4.41 18.55
CA ASP A 38 -5.71 -5.16 19.72
C ASP A 38 -4.59 -5.58 20.69
N ASN A 39 -3.37 -5.10 20.47
CA ASN A 39 -2.18 -5.43 21.25
C ASN A 39 -1.92 -6.94 21.39
N ARG A 40 -2.40 -7.80 20.49
CA ARG A 40 -2.10 -9.24 20.53
C ARG A 40 -0.76 -9.59 19.92
N PHE A 41 -0.38 -8.88 18.85
CA PHE A 41 0.84 -9.15 18.09
C PHE A 41 1.77 -7.94 18.07
N ALA A 42 3.06 -8.22 18.18
CA ALA A 42 4.12 -7.27 17.87
C ALA A 42 5.03 -7.86 16.79
N VAL A 43 5.58 -7.01 15.95
CA VAL A 43 6.52 -7.39 14.89
C VAL A 43 7.77 -6.55 15.03
N ILE A 44 8.92 -7.21 14.90
CA ILE A 44 10.24 -6.59 14.91
C ILE A 44 10.95 -7.02 13.63
N SER A 45 11.52 -6.08 12.89
CA SER A 45 12.47 -6.40 11.82
C SER A 45 13.84 -5.80 12.10
N SER A 46 14.87 -6.44 11.55
CA SER A 46 16.27 -6.06 11.75
C SER A 46 17.03 -6.00 10.43
N PHE A 47 18.15 -5.27 10.43
CA PHE A 47 19.10 -5.21 9.31
C PHE A 47 19.78 -6.57 9.03
N ASP A 48 19.76 -7.50 9.98
CA ASP A 48 20.14 -8.91 9.76
C ASP A 48 19.12 -9.70 8.92
N ARG A 49 18.07 -9.01 8.44
CA ARG A 49 16.97 -9.51 7.61
C ARG A 49 16.08 -10.54 8.31
N SER A 50 16.09 -10.55 9.65
CA SER A 50 15.07 -11.23 10.44
C SER A 50 13.80 -10.38 10.56
N LEU A 51 12.66 -11.06 10.53
CA LEU A 51 11.36 -10.54 10.91
C LEU A 51 10.76 -11.47 11.98
N LYS A 52 10.67 -10.97 13.21
CA LYS A 52 10.19 -11.71 14.37
C LYS A 52 8.76 -11.29 14.69
N ILE A 53 7.90 -12.28 14.93
CA ILE A 53 6.49 -12.08 15.31
C ILE A 53 6.31 -12.58 16.75
N LEU A 54 5.72 -11.75 17.59
CA LEU A 54 5.62 -11.97 19.03
C LEU A 54 4.18 -11.83 19.50
N HIS A 55 3.81 -12.64 20.48
CA HIS A 55 2.60 -12.42 21.26
C HIS A 55 2.91 -11.45 22.40
N VAL A 56 2.21 -10.33 22.45
CA VAL A 56 2.48 -9.28 23.46
C VAL A 56 2.15 -9.76 24.87
N ASN A 57 1.10 -10.58 25.04
CA ASN A 57 0.69 -11.04 26.38
C ASN A 57 1.64 -12.07 26.99
N SER A 58 2.17 -12.99 26.18
CA SER A 58 3.11 -14.01 26.68
C SER A 58 4.56 -13.54 26.61
N LEU A 59 4.84 -12.46 25.88
CA LEU A 59 6.17 -11.91 25.64
C LEU A 59 7.17 -12.94 25.07
N SER A 60 6.64 -14.02 24.51
CA SER A 60 7.41 -15.10 23.93
C SER A 60 7.67 -14.84 22.46
N VAL A 61 8.92 -15.05 22.03
CA VAL A 61 9.29 -15.05 20.62
C VAL A 61 8.68 -16.30 20.01
N SER A 62 7.77 -16.12 19.05
CA SER A 62 6.99 -17.23 18.52
C SER A 62 7.61 -17.84 17.27
N ASN A 63 8.26 -17.04 16.43
CA ASN A 63 8.94 -17.48 15.20
C ASN A 63 9.79 -16.35 14.59
N GLU A 64 10.78 -16.72 13.77
CA GLU A 64 11.59 -15.81 12.95
C GLU A 64 11.42 -16.16 11.48
N ILE A 65 11.00 -15.17 10.68
CA ILE A 65 10.93 -15.27 9.22
C ILE A 65 12.18 -14.59 8.67
N LYS A 66 12.97 -15.30 7.86
CA LYS A 66 14.08 -14.71 7.10
C LYS A 66 13.54 -14.11 5.81
N ILE A 67 13.89 -12.85 5.56
CA ILE A 67 13.56 -12.12 4.33
C ILE A 67 14.88 -11.90 3.56
N ASP A 68 14.87 -11.90 2.22
CA ASP A 68 16.15 -11.75 1.50
C ASP A 68 16.68 -10.30 1.47
N SER A 69 15.92 -9.37 2.04
CA SER A 69 16.20 -7.93 2.06
C SER A 69 15.77 -7.32 3.39
N VAL A 70 16.31 -6.14 3.71
CA VAL A 70 15.97 -5.41 4.93
C VAL A 70 14.55 -4.87 4.81
N VAL A 71 13.70 -5.18 5.78
CA VAL A 71 12.37 -4.58 5.93
C VAL A 71 12.53 -3.16 6.47
N GLU A 72 12.06 -2.15 5.74
CA GLU A 72 12.19 -0.74 6.12
C GLU A 72 11.00 -0.28 6.96
N MET A 73 9.80 -0.82 6.71
CA MET A 73 8.57 -0.40 7.39
C MET A 73 7.59 -1.55 7.51
N ILE A 74 6.78 -1.53 8.57
CA ILE A 74 5.74 -2.52 8.88
C ILE A 74 4.46 -1.77 9.24
N GLN A 75 3.33 -2.19 8.68
CA GLN A 75 2.01 -1.62 8.99
C GLN A 75 0.98 -2.75 9.13
N PHE A 76 0.37 -2.87 10.30
CA PHE A 76 -0.80 -3.74 10.46
C PHE A 76 -1.98 -3.19 9.65
N ILE A 77 -2.60 -4.08 8.88
CA ILE A 77 -3.84 -3.82 8.11
C ILE A 77 -5.05 -4.44 8.80
N GLU A 78 -4.86 -5.51 9.55
CA GLU A 78 -5.86 -6.15 10.39
C GLU A 78 -5.17 -6.57 11.68
N ASN A 79 -5.92 -7.09 12.66
CA ASN A 79 -5.33 -7.46 13.95
C ASN A 79 -4.27 -8.58 13.86
N ASP A 80 -4.38 -9.44 12.86
CA ASP A 80 -3.47 -10.57 12.64
C ASP A 80 -2.80 -10.53 11.26
N THR A 81 -2.94 -9.43 10.51
CA THR A 81 -2.34 -9.31 9.17
C THR A 81 -1.63 -7.98 9.04
N PHE A 82 -0.39 -8.01 8.56
CA PHE A 82 0.40 -6.81 8.32
C PHE A 82 1.08 -6.83 6.95
N LEU A 83 1.42 -5.63 6.48
CA LEU A 83 2.29 -5.39 5.34
C LEU A 83 3.68 -5.03 5.84
N ALA A 84 4.69 -5.57 5.18
CA ALA A 84 6.08 -5.18 5.33
C ALA A 84 6.62 -4.76 3.96
N ILE A 85 7.37 -3.66 3.91
CA ILE A 85 8.05 -3.25 2.67
C ILE A 85 9.55 -3.27 2.87
N THR A 86 10.24 -3.88 1.92
CA THR A 86 11.69 -4.06 1.95
C THR A 86 12.41 -2.97 1.15
N ARG A 87 13.69 -2.77 1.47
CA ARG A 87 14.56 -1.76 0.84
C ARG A 87 14.70 -1.94 -0.68
N ASP A 88 14.53 -3.14 -1.20
CA ASP A 88 14.59 -3.49 -2.63
C ASP A 88 13.24 -3.36 -3.36
N GLY A 89 12.21 -2.84 -2.68
CA GLY A 89 10.90 -2.54 -3.27
C GLY A 89 9.92 -3.71 -3.33
N ARG A 90 10.12 -4.76 -2.52
CA ARG A 90 9.11 -5.81 -2.32
C ARG A 90 8.16 -5.41 -1.22
N ILE A 91 6.87 -5.63 -1.45
CA ILE A 91 5.85 -5.57 -0.41
C ILE A 91 5.40 -7.00 -0.10
N ILE A 92 5.35 -7.32 1.19
CA ILE A 92 5.08 -8.65 1.69
C ILE A 92 3.89 -8.55 2.64
N LYS A 93 2.87 -9.37 2.41
CA LYS A 93 1.71 -9.52 3.27
C LYS A 93 1.88 -10.77 4.12
N VAL A 94 1.79 -10.62 5.43
CA VAL A 94 2.10 -11.67 6.39
C VAL A 94 0.93 -11.89 7.34
N ASP A 95 0.60 -13.15 7.55
CA ASP A 95 -0.32 -13.62 8.59
C ASP A 95 0.46 -13.76 9.90
N ALA A 96 0.19 -12.90 10.87
CA ALA A 96 0.83 -12.92 12.17
C ALA A 96 0.42 -14.11 13.03
N LYS A 97 -0.80 -14.64 12.85
CA LYS A 97 -1.32 -15.79 13.61
C LYS A 97 -0.67 -17.08 13.12
N ASN A 98 -0.65 -17.30 11.82
CA ASN A 98 -0.07 -18.48 11.18
C ASN A 98 1.44 -18.34 10.93
N ARG A 99 1.98 -17.12 11.03
CA ARG A 99 3.41 -16.78 10.93
C ARG A 99 3.99 -17.13 9.56
N GLN A 100 3.24 -16.78 8.52
CA GLN A 100 3.58 -17.12 7.14
C GLN A 100 3.37 -15.91 6.22
N ILE A 101 4.22 -15.84 5.20
CA ILE A 101 4.02 -14.92 4.08
C ILE A 101 2.81 -15.46 3.29
N ILE A 102 1.76 -14.63 3.19
CA ILE A 102 0.55 -14.94 2.44
C ILE A 102 0.74 -14.58 0.97
N GLN A 103 1.38 -13.43 0.74
CA GLN A 103 1.54 -12.87 -0.59
C GLN A 103 2.72 -11.92 -0.62
N GLU A 104 3.37 -11.81 -1.77
CA GLU A 104 4.39 -10.81 -2.04
C GLU A 104 4.23 -10.25 -3.45
N ALA A 105 4.69 -9.02 -3.64
CA ALA A 105 4.77 -8.37 -4.94
C ALA A 105 5.97 -7.43 -5.00
N ARG A 106 6.51 -7.24 -6.20
CA ARG A 106 7.53 -6.23 -6.45
C ARG A 106 6.89 -4.99 -7.06
N ILE A 107 7.06 -3.85 -6.40
CA ILE A 107 6.43 -2.59 -6.81
C ILE A 107 7.20 -1.98 -7.99
N SER A 108 8.52 -1.93 -7.88
CA SER A 108 9.41 -1.42 -8.92
C SER A 108 10.84 -1.91 -8.70
N GLU A 109 11.66 -1.85 -9.75
CA GLU A 109 13.09 -2.08 -9.64
C GLU A 109 13.79 -0.79 -9.21
N LYS A 110 14.67 -0.87 -8.20
CA LYS A 110 15.51 0.25 -7.74
C LYS A 110 14.73 1.45 -7.16
N ILE A 111 13.89 1.18 -6.16
CA ILE A 111 13.28 2.23 -5.34
C ILE A 111 13.79 2.15 -3.91
N TRP A 112 13.80 3.27 -3.20
CA TRP A 112 14.03 3.35 -1.76
C TRP A 112 12.76 3.82 -1.04
N PRO A 113 11.93 2.88 -0.53
CA PRO A 113 10.74 3.20 0.24
C PRO A 113 11.09 4.03 1.47
N SER A 114 10.40 5.15 1.67
CA SER A 114 10.67 6.09 2.76
C SER A 114 9.49 6.31 3.69
N GLU A 115 8.26 6.10 3.20
CA GLU A 115 7.05 6.19 4.03
C GLU A 115 5.98 5.23 3.51
N MET A 116 5.15 4.70 4.42
CA MET A 116 4.01 3.86 4.09
C MET A 116 2.78 4.29 4.89
N CYS A 117 1.66 4.55 4.21
CA CYS A 117 0.39 4.81 4.88
C CYS A 117 -0.76 4.03 4.24
N VAL A 118 -1.80 3.75 5.03
CA VAL A 118 -2.98 3.01 4.56
C VAL A 118 -4.18 3.94 4.45
N SER A 119 -5.04 3.65 3.46
CA SER A 119 -6.37 4.24 3.39
C SER A 119 -7.20 3.92 4.64
N HIS A 120 -8.17 4.78 4.97
CA HIS A 120 -9.05 4.57 6.13
C HIS A 120 -9.82 3.24 6.07
N SER A 121 -10.21 2.80 4.87
CA SER A 121 -10.86 1.50 4.64
C SER A 121 -9.88 0.31 4.63
N LYS A 122 -8.58 0.57 4.76
CA LYS A 122 -7.48 -0.39 4.67
C LYS A 122 -7.43 -1.21 3.37
N LYS A 123 -8.17 -0.79 2.34
CA LYS A 123 -8.20 -1.42 1.00
C LYS A 123 -7.00 -1.03 0.13
N PHE A 124 -6.40 0.12 0.40
CA PHE A 124 -5.26 0.65 -0.32
C PHE A 124 -4.12 1.02 0.61
N VAL A 125 -2.89 0.80 0.15
CA VAL A 125 -1.64 1.24 0.77
C VAL A 125 -0.90 2.18 -0.19
N TYR A 126 -0.32 3.23 0.36
CA TYR A 126 0.45 4.23 -0.36
C TYR A 126 1.88 4.22 0.13
N ILE A 127 2.83 4.24 -0.79
CA ILE A 127 4.26 4.16 -0.49
C ILE A 127 4.95 5.34 -1.15
N GLY A 128 5.56 6.19 -0.34
CA GLY A 128 6.45 7.25 -0.78
C GLY A 128 7.88 6.73 -0.90
N THR A 129 8.65 7.26 -1.84
CA THR A 129 10.06 6.88 -2.02
C THR A 129 11.00 8.09 -2.06
N ARG A 130 12.30 7.83 -1.84
CA ARG A 130 13.35 8.85 -1.94
C ARG A 130 13.57 9.35 -3.38
N GLU A 131 13.11 8.60 -4.37
CA GLU A 131 13.07 8.99 -5.78
C GLU A 131 11.84 9.82 -6.12
N SER A 132 11.11 10.31 -5.12
CA SER A 132 9.94 11.18 -5.27
C SER A 132 8.77 10.52 -5.98
N LYS A 133 8.65 9.20 -5.85
CA LYS A 133 7.52 8.44 -6.36
C LYS A 133 6.54 8.11 -5.25
N VAL A 134 5.25 8.23 -5.55
CA VAL A 134 4.18 7.65 -4.73
C VAL A 134 3.57 6.49 -5.50
N PHE A 135 3.55 5.32 -4.88
CA PHE A 135 2.86 4.15 -5.40
C PHE A 135 1.59 3.92 -4.59
N ALA A 136 0.49 3.55 -5.26
CA ALA A 136 -0.74 3.12 -4.61
C ALA A 136 -1.05 1.69 -5.00
N LEU A 137 -1.19 0.81 -4.01
CA LEU A 137 -1.48 -0.61 -4.23
C LEU A 137 -2.80 -1.00 -3.56
N HIS A 138 -3.50 -1.96 -4.15
CA HIS A 138 -4.63 -2.62 -3.51
C HIS A 138 -4.13 -3.68 -2.52
N VAL A 139 -4.55 -3.60 -1.26
CA VAL A 139 -4.01 -4.40 -0.14
C VAL A 139 -4.32 -5.90 -0.26
N ASN A 140 -5.44 -6.27 -0.87
CA ASN A 140 -5.81 -7.68 -1.01
C ASN A 140 -5.11 -8.39 -2.15
N SER A 141 -4.77 -7.67 -3.22
CA SER A 141 -4.13 -8.27 -4.41
C SER A 141 -2.67 -7.88 -4.58
N LEU A 142 -2.17 -6.89 -3.82
CA LEU A 142 -0.87 -6.24 -3.98
C LEU A 142 -0.65 -5.69 -5.41
N GLU A 143 -1.72 -5.45 -6.15
CA GLU A 143 -1.64 -4.89 -7.49
C GLU A 143 -1.44 -3.38 -7.42
N LEU A 144 -0.52 -2.88 -8.24
CA LEU A 144 -0.27 -1.46 -8.42
C LEU A 144 -1.46 -0.80 -9.12
N MET A 145 -2.17 0.08 -8.42
CA MET A 145 -3.24 0.90 -8.98
C MET A 145 -2.64 2.02 -9.83
N PHE A 146 -1.74 2.80 -9.25
CA PHE A 146 -1.04 3.88 -9.95
C PHE A 146 0.32 4.18 -9.31
N SER A 147 1.16 4.86 -10.08
CA SER A 147 2.34 5.55 -9.58
C SER A 147 2.36 6.99 -10.09
N ILE A 148 2.85 7.91 -9.26
CA ILE A 148 3.12 9.29 -9.65
C ILE A 148 4.56 9.63 -9.32
N GLU A 149 5.19 10.42 -10.20
CA GLU A 149 6.49 11.02 -9.99
C GLU A 149 6.32 12.50 -9.68
N LEU A 150 6.88 12.94 -8.56
CA LEU A 150 6.76 14.31 -8.07
C LEU A 150 8.05 15.08 -8.37
N ASN A 151 7.93 16.31 -8.86
CA ASN A 151 9.05 17.17 -9.25
C ASN A 151 9.74 17.85 -8.05
N ARG A 152 9.96 17.11 -6.97
CA ARG A 152 10.58 17.57 -5.72
C ARG A 152 11.64 16.57 -5.25
N GLY A 153 12.48 16.96 -4.31
CA GLY A 153 13.58 16.11 -3.83
C GLY A 153 13.15 15.21 -2.68
N GLY A 154 12.92 13.92 -2.96
CA GLY A 154 12.75 12.79 -2.03
C GLY A 154 11.64 12.93 -0.99
N ILE A 155 10.69 11.99 -0.99
CA ILE A 155 9.61 11.96 0.01
C ILE A 155 10.18 11.51 1.35
N THR A 156 9.87 12.24 2.42
CA THR A 156 10.28 11.93 3.80
C THR A 156 9.10 11.66 4.73
N SER A 157 7.89 12.10 4.34
CA SER A 157 6.67 11.82 5.07
C SER A 157 5.46 11.86 4.13
N LEU A 158 4.44 11.08 4.47
CA LEU A 158 3.24 10.87 3.67
C LEU A 158 2.08 10.56 4.61
N VAL A 159 1.16 11.50 4.75
CA VAL A 159 -0.03 11.36 5.61
C VAL A 159 -1.28 11.54 4.78
N ARG A 160 -2.27 10.69 5.01
CA ARG A 160 -3.61 10.84 4.44
C ARG A 160 -4.59 11.33 5.50
N THR A 161 -5.27 12.42 5.20
CA THR A 161 -6.42 12.95 5.95
C THR A 161 -7.72 12.68 5.18
N PRO A 162 -8.91 13.03 5.71
CA PRO A 162 -10.16 12.88 4.95
C PRO A 162 -10.22 13.70 3.64
N LYS A 163 -9.45 14.80 3.54
CA LYS A 163 -9.44 15.72 2.38
C LYS A 163 -8.11 15.78 1.63
N TYR A 164 -6.98 15.67 2.31
CA TYR A 164 -5.64 15.85 1.73
C TYR A 164 -4.74 14.62 1.85
N PHE A 165 -3.94 14.36 0.83
CA PHE A 165 -2.61 13.77 1.01
C PHE A 165 -1.62 14.90 1.32
N ILE A 166 -0.87 14.73 2.40
CA ILE A 166 0.15 15.66 2.87
C ILE A 166 1.49 14.97 2.68
N ILE A 167 2.36 15.55 1.85
CA ILE A 167 3.65 14.96 1.48
C ILE A 167 4.75 15.91 1.90
N GLY A 168 5.66 15.44 2.75
CA GLY A 168 6.88 16.16 3.13
C GLY A 168 8.05 15.70 2.29
N PHE A 169 8.93 16.63 1.94
CA PHE A 169 10.12 16.39 1.13
C PHE A 169 11.40 16.66 1.89
N LYS A 170 12.51 16.05 1.45
CA LYS A 170 13.86 16.28 2.00
C LYS A 170 14.28 17.75 1.95
N SER A 171 13.73 18.54 1.01
CA SER A 171 13.95 19.99 0.93
C SER A 171 13.31 20.80 2.06
N GLY A 172 12.44 20.19 2.87
CA GLY A 172 11.61 20.87 3.88
C GLY A 172 10.26 21.36 3.36
N GLU A 173 9.99 21.23 2.06
CA GLU A 173 8.68 21.55 1.48
C GLU A 173 7.61 20.55 1.95
N VAL A 174 6.38 21.03 2.13
CA VAL A 174 5.19 20.21 2.41
C VAL A 174 4.11 20.55 1.39
N GLN A 175 3.62 19.53 0.67
CA GLN A 175 2.58 19.69 -0.33
C GLN A 175 1.28 19.04 0.13
N PHE A 176 0.17 19.69 -0.21
CA PHE A 176 -1.19 19.25 0.09
C PHE A 176 -1.92 18.95 -1.21
N PHE A 177 -2.26 17.69 -1.44
CA PHE A 177 -3.03 17.25 -2.59
C PHE A 177 -4.47 16.94 -2.17
N ASN A 178 -5.44 17.67 -2.72
CA ASN A 178 -6.85 17.38 -2.48
C ASN A 178 -7.27 16.11 -3.23
N HIS A 179 -7.22 14.97 -2.56
CA HIS A 179 -7.57 13.68 -3.16
C HIS A 179 -9.08 13.47 -3.35
N ARG A 180 -9.89 14.48 -3.03
CA ARG A 180 -11.34 14.55 -3.28
C ARG A 180 -11.71 15.58 -4.36
N GLU A 181 -10.72 16.25 -4.95
CA GLU A 181 -10.99 17.15 -6.07
C GLU A 181 -11.64 16.37 -7.24
N TYR A 182 -12.69 16.93 -7.83
CA TYR A 182 -13.53 16.29 -8.87
C TYR A 182 -14.32 15.04 -8.43
N GLU A 183 -14.42 14.76 -7.13
CA GLU A 183 -15.13 13.57 -6.61
C GLU A 183 -16.60 13.52 -7.05
N ASP A 184 -17.35 14.63 -6.93
CA ASP A 184 -18.77 14.66 -7.28
C ASP A 184 -18.99 14.38 -8.77
N ASN A 185 -18.16 14.98 -9.64
CA ASN A 185 -18.17 14.74 -11.08
C ASN A 185 -17.86 13.28 -11.41
N PHE A 186 -16.86 12.69 -10.74
CA PHE A 186 -16.50 11.29 -10.92
C PHE A 186 -17.67 10.37 -10.53
N ILE A 187 -18.25 10.57 -9.34
CA ILE A 187 -19.41 9.79 -8.87
C ILE A 187 -20.59 9.92 -9.86
N LEU A 188 -20.85 11.12 -10.36
CA LEU A 188 -21.93 11.36 -11.32
C LEU A 188 -21.69 10.61 -12.64
N ASN A 189 -20.49 10.68 -13.20
CA ASN A 189 -20.15 10.01 -14.45
C ASN A 189 -20.25 8.48 -14.32
N VAL A 190 -19.79 7.91 -13.21
CA VAL A 190 -19.94 6.47 -12.93
C VAL A 190 -21.42 6.08 -12.84
N LYS A 191 -22.25 6.85 -12.13
CA LYS A 191 -23.70 6.59 -12.01
C LYS A 191 -24.44 6.70 -13.35
N LEU A 192 -23.99 7.58 -14.24
CA LEU A 192 -24.56 7.74 -15.58
C LEU A 192 -23.96 6.75 -16.60
N HIS A 193 -23.13 5.80 -16.17
CA HIS A 193 -22.40 4.86 -17.04
C HIS A 193 -21.53 5.53 -18.12
N LYS A 194 -21.10 6.76 -17.86
CA LYS A 194 -20.19 7.57 -18.68
C LYS A 194 -18.74 7.24 -18.32
N ILE A 195 -18.29 6.05 -18.74
CA ILE A 195 -17.00 5.49 -18.31
C ILE A 195 -15.83 6.32 -18.79
N LYS A 196 -15.82 6.70 -20.08
CA LYS A 196 -14.80 7.56 -20.66
C LYS A 196 -14.63 8.85 -19.85
N GLU A 197 -15.73 9.56 -19.60
CA GLU A 197 -15.70 10.81 -18.84
C GLU A 197 -15.37 10.60 -17.36
N ALA A 198 -15.64 9.41 -16.80
CA ALA A 198 -15.23 9.06 -15.45
C ALA A 198 -13.72 8.81 -15.36
N THR A 199 -13.11 8.20 -16.37
CA THR A 199 -11.70 7.80 -16.35
C THR A 199 -10.75 8.90 -16.81
N GLU A 200 -11.21 9.81 -17.69
CA GLU A 200 -10.52 11.06 -18.01
C GLU A 200 -10.27 11.93 -16.76
N ILE A 201 -11.10 11.83 -15.72
CA ILE A 201 -10.89 12.55 -14.45
C ILE A 201 -9.60 12.09 -13.75
N PHE A 202 -9.11 10.86 -13.97
CA PHE A 202 -7.86 10.39 -13.35
C PHE A 202 -6.64 11.17 -13.83
N GLU A 203 -6.69 11.78 -15.01
CA GLU A 203 -5.63 12.68 -15.50
C GLU A 203 -5.56 13.97 -14.69
N GLN A 204 -6.70 14.42 -14.16
CA GLN A 204 -6.81 15.61 -13.31
C GLN A 204 -6.55 15.28 -11.84
N ASN A 205 -7.05 14.13 -11.39
CA ASN A 205 -6.89 13.64 -10.02
C ASN A 205 -6.76 12.12 -9.95
N ILE A 206 -5.53 11.64 -10.07
CA ILE A 206 -5.20 10.21 -10.05
C ILE A 206 -5.58 9.50 -8.74
N PHE A 207 -5.70 10.25 -7.62
CA PHE A 207 -6.05 9.64 -6.34
C PHE A 207 -7.46 9.03 -6.35
N LEU A 208 -8.35 9.49 -7.24
CA LEU A 208 -9.67 8.91 -7.44
C LEU A 208 -9.63 7.48 -7.98
N MET A 209 -8.51 7.00 -8.52
CA MET A 209 -8.33 5.57 -8.83
C MET A 209 -8.42 4.68 -7.59
N THR A 210 -8.16 5.24 -6.39
CA THR A 210 -8.35 4.55 -5.10
C THR A 210 -9.67 4.91 -4.40
N HIS A 211 -10.61 5.50 -5.13
CA HIS A 211 -11.95 5.77 -4.64
C HIS A 211 -12.82 4.51 -4.66
N ARG A 212 -13.86 4.46 -3.81
CA ARG A 212 -14.75 3.29 -3.73
C ARG A 212 -15.56 3.05 -5.01
N GLU A 213 -15.93 4.11 -5.72
CA GLU A 213 -16.70 4.00 -6.97
C GLU A 213 -15.88 3.41 -8.12
N THR A 214 -14.55 3.38 -8.02
CA THR A 214 -13.70 2.71 -9.01
C THR A 214 -14.01 1.22 -9.12
N ASN A 215 -14.48 0.59 -8.03
CA ASN A 215 -14.99 -0.79 -8.09
C ASN A 215 -16.25 -0.91 -8.96
N ASN A 216 -17.11 0.11 -8.98
CA ASN A 216 -18.29 0.10 -9.85
C ASN A 216 -17.89 0.21 -11.32
N VAL A 217 -16.81 0.96 -11.64
CA VAL A 217 -16.23 0.96 -12.98
C VAL A 217 -15.72 -0.43 -13.38
N TYR A 218 -15.11 -1.18 -12.46
CA TYR A 218 -14.70 -2.57 -12.71
C TYR A 218 -15.91 -3.53 -12.90
N ASN A 219 -17.00 -3.34 -12.16
CA ASN A 219 -18.20 -4.15 -12.38
C ASN A 219 -18.78 -3.92 -13.80
N LEU A 220 -18.72 -2.69 -14.31
CA LEU A 220 -19.13 -2.36 -15.67
C LEU A 220 -18.20 -2.96 -16.73
N TRP A 221 -16.92 -3.17 -16.42
CA TRP A 221 -16.03 -3.97 -17.27
C TRP A 221 -16.54 -5.41 -17.41
N LEU A 222 -16.92 -6.05 -16.31
CA LEU A 222 -17.40 -7.44 -16.32
C LEU A 222 -18.66 -7.60 -17.19
N GLU A 223 -19.57 -6.62 -17.17
CA GLU A 223 -20.76 -6.62 -18.04
C GLU A 223 -20.42 -6.46 -19.53
N ARG A 224 -19.40 -5.65 -19.86
CA ARG A 224 -19.01 -5.38 -21.26
C ARG A 224 -18.03 -6.40 -21.82
N LYS A 225 -17.35 -7.17 -20.96
CA LYS A 225 -16.29 -8.10 -21.33
C LYS A 225 -16.71 -9.09 -22.40
N ASP A 226 -17.87 -9.73 -22.23
CA ASP A 226 -18.38 -10.72 -23.20
C ASP A 226 -18.62 -10.09 -24.58
N SER A 227 -19.12 -8.84 -24.61
CA SER A 227 -19.32 -8.08 -25.85
C SER A 227 -17.99 -7.75 -26.53
N ILE A 228 -16.97 -7.37 -25.75
CA ILE A 228 -15.61 -7.09 -26.28
C ILE A 228 -15.01 -8.37 -26.87
N ILE A 229 -15.11 -9.50 -26.17
CA ILE A 229 -14.62 -10.80 -26.65
C ILE A 229 -15.33 -11.22 -27.94
N GLN A 230 -16.65 -10.98 -28.04
CA GLN A 230 -17.41 -11.25 -29.26
C GLN A 230 -16.99 -10.36 -30.44
N LEU A 231 -16.71 -9.07 -30.20
CA LEU A 231 -16.20 -8.17 -31.23
C LEU A 231 -14.81 -8.60 -31.72
N LEU A 232 -13.94 -9.06 -30.82
CA LEU A 232 -12.63 -9.61 -31.18
C LEU A 232 -12.75 -10.90 -32.00
N SER A 233 -13.62 -11.83 -31.60
CA SER A 233 -13.81 -13.09 -32.33
C SER A 233 -14.43 -12.92 -33.72
N THR A 234 -15.20 -11.84 -33.92
CA THR A 234 -15.79 -11.48 -35.22
C THR A 234 -14.88 -10.60 -36.08
N GLY A 235 -13.67 -10.29 -35.62
CA GLY A 235 -12.66 -9.53 -36.38
C GLY A 235 -12.85 -8.01 -36.37
N ILE A 236 -13.76 -7.48 -35.53
CA ILE A 236 -14.01 -6.03 -35.40
C ILE A 236 -13.13 -5.45 -34.30
N ILE A 237 -11.81 -5.41 -34.57
CA ILE A 237 -10.79 -5.09 -33.56
C ILE A 237 -10.89 -3.64 -33.08
N ASP A 238 -11.08 -2.67 -33.98
CA ASP A 238 -11.06 -1.24 -33.64
C ASP A 238 -12.14 -0.87 -32.61
N LYS A 239 -13.37 -1.37 -32.79
CA LYS A 239 -14.47 -1.12 -31.83
C LYS A 239 -14.24 -1.83 -30.50
N ALA A 240 -13.66 -3.03 -30.53
CA ALA A 240 -13.32 -3.75 -29.29
C ALA A 240 -12.26 -2.97 -28.49
N GLN A 241 -11.24 -2.44 -29.17
CA GLN A 241 -10.20 -1.62 -28.55
C GLN A 241 -10.75 -0.30 -28.01
N GLU A 242 -11.63 0.38 -28.74
CA GLU A 242 -12.27 1.62 -28.29
C GLU A 242 -13.03 1.42 -26.98
N ILE A 243 -13.87 0.38 -26.90
CA ILE A 243 -14.65 0.08 -25.69
C ILE A 243 -13.72 -0.36 -24.54
N ALA A 244 -12.71 -1.17 -24.84
CA ALA A 244 -11.80 -1.69 -23.82
C ALA A 244 -10.90 -0.58 -23.24
N HIS A 245 -10.45 0.37 -24.06
CA HIS A 245 -9.53 1.44 -23.69
C HIS A 245 -9.96 2.14 -22.40
N ASP A 246 -11.24 2.49 -22.28
CA ASP A 246 -11.79 3.20 -21.14
C ASP A 246 -11.62 2.44 -19.81
N PHE A 247 -11.42 1.12 -19.85
CA PHE A 247 -11.24 0.28 -18.66
C PHE A 247 -9.78 -0.09 -18.40
N LEU A 248 -8.89 0.11 -19.37
CA LEU A 248 -7.49 -0.30 -19.27
C LEU A 248 -6.70 0.47 -18.23
N PHE A 249 -7.23 1.53 -17.60
CA PHE A 249 -6.58 2.11 -16.42
C PHE A 249 -6.48 1.10 -15.25
N HIS A 250 -7.43 0.16 -15.15
CA HIS A 250 -7.49 -0.79 -14.03
C HIS A 250 -6.61 -2.03 -14.29
N PRO A 251 -5.72 -2.43 -13.36
CA PRO A 251 -4.77 -3.54 -13.57
C PRO A 251 -5.42 -4.86 -13.94
N LYS A 252 -6.57 -5.19 -13.33
CA LYS A 252 -7.33 -6.42 -13.67
C LYS A 252 -7.84 -6.41 -15.11
N CYS A 253 -8.38 -5.29 -15.60
CA CYS A 253 -8.87 -5.20 -16.97
C CYS A 253 -7.73 -5.41 -17.97
N LYS A 254 -6.53 -4.85 -17.70
CA LYS A 254 -5.34 -5.09 -18.53
C LYS A 254 -4.91 -6.56 -18.60
N LYS A 255 -5.09 -7.32 -17.52
CA LYS A 255 -4.74 -8.76 -17.47
C LYS A 255 -5.78 -9.67 -18.13
N GLU A 256 -7.03 -9.21 -18.14
CA GLU A 256 -8.18 -9.97 -18.65
C GLU A 256 -8.45 -9.75 -20.14
N MET A 257 -7.87 -8.70 -20.73
CA MET A 257 -7.87 -8.41 -22.17
C MET A 257 -6.73 -9.15 -22.86
#